data_AF-A0A5B7SQH6-F1
#
_entry.id   AF-A0A5B7SQH6-F1
#
_cell.length_a   1.000
_cell.length_b   1.000
_cell.length_c   1.000
_cell.angle_alpha   90.00
_cell.angle_beta   90.00
_cell.angle_gamma   90.00
#
_symmetry.space_group_name_H-M   'P 1'
#
loop_
_entity.id
_entity.type
_entity.pdbx_description
1 polymer ?
#
loop_
_entity_poly.entity_id
_entity_poly.type
_entity_poly.pdbx_seq_one_letter_code
_entity_poly.pdbx_strand_id
1 'polypeptide(L)'
;MKIKSAISLVIVSLSFLNCNSERQKDGIKQLSLKYCVTLEQVDLTESKDEILSKMMSGAIDVGENNKELILAVRQEIAKRIKSTDKKNIALTFASDFVLKLLETCPAYSKLVRKQLPEANKKNKTITYMSERIKSFITDWDGLGFLEVYNRATDSIVSNYNYAPHARDDYGIIDWDYFEPYNDIHVELLHTSDAYFKGYLINEQLRAMGADVKNFPKEVPMKFNFSGFDNEIPMSSDHY
;
A
#
# COMPACT_ATOMS: atom_id res chain seq x y z
N MET A 1 -11.09 22.13 65.68
CA MET A 1 -10.92 22.92 64.44
C MET A 1 -9.43 23.17 64.27
N LYS A 2 -8.72 22.86 63.19
CA LYS A 2 -9.07 22.50 61.81
C LYS A 2 -8.06 21.46 61.29
N ILE A 3 -8.59 20.48 60.57
CA ILE A 3 -7.87 19.60 59.65
C ILE A 3 -7.46 20.42 58.42
N LYS A 4 -6.40 19.95 57.74
CA LYS A 4 -5.98 20.20 56.34
C LYS A 4 -4.66 20.97 56.23
N SER A 5 -3.60 20.23 55.89
CA SER A 5 -2.76 20.50 54.72
C SER A 5 -1.64 19.45 54.65
N ALA A 6 -2.04 18.23 54.29
CA ALA A 6 -1.12 17.15 53.90
C ALA A 6 -1.58 16.55 52.57
N ILE A 7 -1.92 17.40 51.58
CA ILE A 7 -2.24 16.96 50.22
C ILE A 7 -1.85 18.09 49.26
N SER A 8 -0.56 18.24 48.96
CA SER A 8 -0.12 19.06 47.80
C SER A 8 1.20 18.60 47.18
N LEU A 9 1.73 17.43 47.52
CA LEU A 9 2.99 16.94 46.95
C LEU A 9 2.89 15.65 46.11
N VAL A 10 1.68 15.28 45.64
CA VAL A 10 1.48 14.03 44.86
C VAL A 10 0.82 14.24 43.48
N ILE A 11 0.52 15.48 43.06
CA ILE A 11 -0.20 15.72 41.78
C ILE A 11 0.63 16.55 40.79
N VAL A 12 1.94 16.27 40.68
CA VAL A 12 2.76 16.82 39.58
C VAL A 12 3.47 15.71 38.78
N SER A 13 3.48 14.46 39.28
CA SER A 13 4.15 13.33 38.61
C SER A 13 3.24 12.48 37.72
N LEU A 14 1.92 12.71 37.71
CA LEU A 14 0.97 11.90 36.93
C LEU A 14 0.62 12.50 35.55
N SER A 15 1.04 13.73 35.26
CA SER A 15 0.76 14.39 33.99
C SER A 15 1.79 14.10 32.89
N PHE A 16 2.93 13.49 33.22
CA PHE A 16 3.98 13.12 32.24
C PHE A 16 3.94 11.65 31.81
N LEU A 17 3.18 10.79 32.48
CA LEU A 17 3.05 9.38 32.09
C LEU A 17 1.94 9.13 31.06
N ASN A 18 1.05 10.09 30.83
CA ASN A 18 -0.10 9.90 29.94
C ASN A 18 0.04 10.50 28.53
N CYS A 19 1.14 11.20 28.21
CA CYS A 19 1.47 11.59 26.83
C CYS A 19 2.45 10.64 26.12
N ASN A 20 3.12 9.75 26.86
CA ASN A 20 4.02 8.76 26.25
C ASN A 20 3.34 7.41 25.94
N SER A 21 2.14 7.14 26.48
CA SER A 21 1.45 5.87 26.25
C SER A 21 0.73 5.79 24.89
N GLU A 22 0.41 6.93 24.27
CA GLU A 22 -0.16 6.97 22.91
C GLU A 22 0.90 6.86 21.81
N ARG A 23 2.13 7.35 22.05
CA ARG A 23 3.24 7.24 21.08
C ARG A 23 3.77 5.82 20.88
N GLN A 24 3.43 4.89 21.77
CA GLN A 24 3.91 3.49 21.76
C GLN A 24 2.89 2.45 21.28
N LYS A 25 1.64 2.83 20.93
CA LYS A 25 0.56 1.86 20.69
C LYS A 25 0.09 1.66 19.25
N ASP A 26 0.64 2.39 18.28
CA ASP A 26 0.28 2.16 16.88
C ASP A 26 1.10 0.99 16.31
N GLY A 27 0.51 -0.21 16.33
CA GLY A 27 1.15 -1.43 15.83
C GLY A 27 1.44 -1.39 14.34
N ILE A 28 0.63 -0.69 13.53
CA ILE A 28 0.92 -0.46 12.11
C ILE A 28 2.19 0.37 11.96
N LYS A 29 2.30 1.46 12.71
CA LYS A 29 3.52 2.29 12.70
C LYS A 29 4.74 1.48 13.09
N GLN A 30 4.66 0.64 14.12
CA GLN A 30 5.78 -0.21 14.50
C GLN A 30 6.20 -1.18 13.38
N LEU A 31 5.24 -1.85 12.74
CA LEU A 31 5.51 -2.75 11.61
C LEU A 31 6.15 -2.00 10.43
N SER A 32 5.60 -0.82 10.07
CA SER A 32 6.12 -0.01 8.97
C SER A 32 7.55 0.48 9.20
N LEU A 33 7.89 0.89 10.44
CA LEU A 33 9.23 1.31 10.81
C LEU A 33 10.22 0.14 10.77
N LYS A 34 9.83 -1.03 11.26
CA LYS A 34 10.66 -2.24 11.20
C LYS A 34 11.01 -2.60 9.76
N TYR A 35 10.04 -2.54 8.85
CA TYR A 35 10.31 -2.79 7.43
C TYR A 35 11.14 -1.67 6.80
N CYS A 36 10.91 -0.42 7.17
CA CYS A 36 11.70 0.70 6.67
C CYS A 36 13.19 0.54 6.98
N VAL A 37 13.54 0.13 8.21
CA VAL A 37 14.94 -0.13 8.60
C VAL A 37 15.59 -1.15 7.67
N THR A 38 14.87 -2.19 7.25
CA THR A 38 15.39 -3.18 6.29
C THR A 38 15.55 -2.57 4.90
N LEU A 39 14.60 -1.74 4.46
CA LEU A 39 14.64 -1.09 3.14
C LEU A 39 15.76 -0.06 3.02
N GLU A 40 16.10 0.64 4.10
CA GLU A 40 17.19 1.62 4.12
C GLU A 40 18.58 0.99 3.91
N GLN A 41 18.70 -0.33 4.08
CA GLN A 41 19.93 -1.08 3.83
C GLN A 41 20.06 -1.55 2.39
N VAL A 42 19.04 -1.38 1.55
CA VAL A 42 19.05 -1.83 0.16
C VAL A 42 19.80 -0.82 -0.71
N ASP A 43 20.80 -1.29 -1.45
CA ASP A 43 21.60 -0.45 -2.33
C ASP A 43 20.87 -0.19 -3.66
N LEU A 44 20.60 1.08 -3.94
CA LEU A 44 19.96 1.54 -5.17
C LEU A 44 20.86 1.42 -6.41
N THR A 45 22.10 0.97 -6.31
CA THR A 45 22.97 0.69 -7.47
C THR A 45 22.84 -0.74 -7.99
N GLU A 46 22.26 -1.65 -7.20
CA GLU A 46 22.07 -3.06 -7.56
C GLU A 46 21.06 -3.26 -8.70
N SER A 47 21.01 -4.46 -9.26
CA SER A 47 20.05 -4.81 -10.31
C SER A 47 18.60 -4.75 -9.79
N LYS A 48 17.63 -4.63 -10.72
CA LYS A 48 16.21 -4.61 -10.33
C LYS A 48 15.83 -5.87 -9.56
N ASP A 49 16.28 -7.03 -10.03
CA ASP A 49 15.98 -8.34 -9.41
C ASP A 49 16.60 -8.49 -8.02
N GLU A 50 17.83 -8.04 -7.81
CA GLU A 50 18.48 -8.06 -6.48
C GLU A 50 17.75 -7.17 -5.48
N ILE A 51 17.39 -5.95 -5.91
CA ILE A 51 16.62 -5.01 -5.08
C ILE A 51 15.26 -5.64 -4.72
N LEU A 52 14.54 -6.18 -5.70
CA LEU A 52 13.25 -6.82 -5.47
C LEU A 52 13.39 -7.99 -4.50
N SER A 53 14.40 -8.84 -4.69
CA SER A 53 14.67 -9.97 -3.81
C SER A 53 14.91 -9.51 -2.37
N LYS A 54 15.72 -8.47 -2.15
CA LYS A 54 15.98 -7.93 -0.80
C LYS A 54 14.75 -7.30 -0.17
N MET A 55 13.94 -6.58 -0.94
CA MET A 55 12.67 -6.05 -0.46
C MET A 55 11.74 -7.19 0.00
N MET A 56 11.61 -8.24 -0.81
CA MET A 56 10.79 -9.40 -0.49
C MET A 56 11.29 -10.15 0.74
N SER A 57 12.59 -10.44 0.83
CA SER A 57 13.19 -11.08 2.00
C SER A 57 12.99 -10.24 3.26
N GLY A 58 13.19 -8.92 3.19
CA GLY A 58 12.95 -8.03 4.31
C GLY A 58 11.50 -8.00 4.77
N ALA A 59 10.55 -8.06 3.83
CA ALA A 59 9.13 -8.12 4.16
C ALA A 59 8.75 -9.45 4.82
N ILE A 60 9.29 -10.57 4.33
CA ILE A 60 9.13 -11.91 4.92
C ILE A 60 9.69 -11.93 6.35
N ASP A 61 10.91 -11.42 6.54
CA ASP A 61 11.54 -11.38 7.86
C ASP A 61 10.74 -10.54 8.87
N VAL A 62 10.18 -9.40 8.44
CA VAL A 62 9.30 -8.60 9.29
C VAL A 62 8.01 -9.36 9.59
N GLY A 63 7.42 -10.04 8.61
CA GLY A 63 6.23 -10.87 8.79
C GLY A 63 6.44 -11.98 9.81
N GLU A 64 7.50 -12.77 9.62
CA GLU A 64 7.80 -13.95 10.44
C GLU A 64 8.19 -13.60 11.87
N ASN A 65 9.00 -12.54 12.05
CA ASN A 65 9.47 -12.12 13.37
C ASN A 65 8.47 -11.29 14.17
N ASN A 66 7.30 -10.94 13.59
CA ASN A 66 6.32 -10.07 14.24
C ASN A 66 4.87 -10.61 14.15
N LYS A 67 4.69 -11.94 14.06
CA LYS A 67 3.37 -12.60 13.95
C LYS A 67 2.37 -12.17 15.02
N GLU A 68 2.80 -12.09 16.28
CA GLU A 68 1.94 -11.66 17.39
C GLU A 68 1.47 -10.21 17.24
N LEU A 69 2.37 -9.32 16.82
CA LEU A 69 2.04 -7.92 16.57
C LEU A 69 1.07 -7.80 15.39
N ILE A 70 1.27 -8.56 14.31
CA ILE A 70 0.36 -8.60 13.16
C ILE A 70 -1.03 -9.08 13.60
N LEU A 71 -1.11 -10.13 14.43
CA LEU A 71 -2.38 -10.61 14.96
C LEU A 71 -3.09 -9.55 15.83
N ALA A 72 -2.35 -8.88 16.72
CA ALA A 72 -2.88 -7.81 17.56
C ALA A 72 -3.42 -6.64 16.73
N VAL A 73 -2.67 -6.22 15.70
CA VAL A 73 -3.10 -5.16 14.77
C VAL A 73 -4.37 -5.56 14.03
N ARG A 74 -4.48 -6.80 13.55
CA ARG A 74 -5.71 -7.29 12.88
C ARG A 74 -6.91 -7.26 13.81
N GLN A 75 -6.74 -7.65 15.07
CA GLN A 75 -7.81 -7.59 16.08
C GLN A 75 -8.22 -6.15 16.40
N GLU A 76 -7.25 -5.24 16.49
CA GLU A 76 -7.50 -3.81 16.68
C GLU A 76 -8.28 -3.22 15.51
N ILE A 77 -7.86 -3.52 14.27
CA ILE A 77 -8.56 -3.10 13.05
C ILE A 77 -10.00 -3.61 13.06
N ALA A 78 -10.22 -4.90 13.33
CA ALA A 78 -11.55 -5.51 13.39
C ALA A 78 -12.47 -4.77 14.38
N LYS A 79 -11.94 -4.41 15.57
CA LYS A 79 -12.66 -3.61 16.57
C LYS A 79 -12.96 -2.20 16.06
N ARG A 80 -11.96 -1.53 15.47
CA ARG A 80 -12.05 -0.15 14.98
C ARG A 80 -13.08 0.00 13.86
N ILE A 81 -13.09 -0.92 12.89
CA ILE A 81 -14.03 -0.89 11.76
C ILE A 81 -15.34 -1.63 12.05
N LYS A 82 -15.48 -2.22 13.24
CA LYS A 82 -16.65 -3.01 13.67
C LYS A 82 -17.03 -4.09 12.66
N SER A 83 -16.02 -4.81 12.15
CA SER A 83 -16.21 -5.84 11.12
C SER A 83 -15.49 -7.13 11.50
N THR A 84 -16.13 -8.25 11.17
CA THR A 84 -15.53 -9.58 11.21
C THR A 84 -15.14 -10.07 9.81
N ASP A 85 -15.44 -9.28 8.76
CA ASP A 85 -15.10 -9.64 7.39
C ASP A 85 -13.58 -9.55 7.17
N LYS A 86 -12.98 -10.72 6.92
CA LYS A 86 -11.54 -10.86 6.67
C LYS A 86 -11.08 -9.98 5.50
N LYS A 87 -11.91 -9.75 4.48
CA LYS A 87 -11.56 -8.90 3.32
C LYS A 87 -11.44 -7.44 3.73
N ASN A 88 -12.42 -6.91 4.47
CA ASN A 88 -12.39 -5.53 4.94
C ASN A 88 -11.25 -5.28 5.95
N ILE A 89 -10.97 -6.25 6.82
CA ILE A 89 -9.83 -6.18 7.74
C ILE A 89 -8.51 -6.17 6.97
N ALA A 90 -8.34 -7.04 5.96
CA ALA A 90 -7.14 -7.10 5.14
C ALA A 90 -6.92 -5.81 4.34
N LEU A 91 -7.98 -5.29 3.69
CA LEU A 91 -7.95 -4.02 2.97
C LEU A 91 -7.52 -2.87 3.89
N THR A 92 -8.11 -2.81 5.07
CA THR A 92 -7.78 -1.77 6.06
C THR A 92 -6.33 -1.88 6.53
N PHE A 93 -5.86 -3.11 6.81
CA PHE A 93 -4.47 -3.35 7.19
C PHE A 93 -3.50 -2.91 6.10
N ALA A 94 -3.72 -3.37 4.86
CA ALA A 94 -2.86 -3.06 3.72
C ALA A 94 -2.78 -1.54 3.49
N SER A 95 -3.93 -0.86 3.61
CA SER A 95 -4.03 0.59 3.44
C SER A 95 -3.25 1.33 4.50
N ASP A 96 -3.52 1.07 5.78
CA ASP A 96 -2.86 1.74 6.89
C ASP A 96 -1.35 1.49 6.85
N PHE A 97 -0.94 0.24 6.57
CA PHE A 97 0.47 -0.13 6.49
C PHE A 97 1.20 0.60 5.37
N VAL A 98 0.68 0.57 4.13
CA VAL A 98 1.32 1.22 2.98
C VAL A 98 1.35 2.74 3.16
N LEU A 99 0.25 3.35 3.59
CA LEU A 99 0.20 4.80 3.80
C LEU A 99 1.18 5.23 4.88
N LYS A 100 1.26 4.48 6.00
CA LYS A 100 2.23 4.76 7.05
C LYS A 100 3.67 4.54 6.56
N LEU A 101 3.92 3.50 5.78
CA LEU A 101 5.24 3.22 5.22
C LEU A 101 5.67 4.32 4.24
N LEU A 102 4.79 4.83 3.38
CA LEU A 102 5.10 5.95 2.49
C LEU A 102 5.34 7.26 3.24
N GLU A 103 4.62 7.49 4.35
CA GLU A 103 4.81 8.67 5.21
C GLU A 103 6.16 8.61 5.96
N THR A 104 6.54 7.42 6.42
CA THR A 104 7.68 7.25 7.34
C THR A 104 8.95 6.74 6.66
N CYS A 105 8.87 6.25 5.43
CA CYS A 105 9.97 5.60 4.72
C CYS A 105 10.16 6.11 3.29
N PRO A 106 10.87 7.23 3.09
CA PRO A 106 11.17 7.75 1.75
C PRO A 106 11.88 6.73 0.85
N ALA A 107 12.70 5.84 1.43
CA ALA A 107 13.41 4.78 0.70
C ALA A 107 12.45 3.82 -0.01
N TYR A 108 11.31 3.48 0.61
CA TYR A 108 10.33 2.56 0.03
C TYR A 108 9.83 3.04 -1.33
N SER A 109 9.42 4.31 -1.42
CA SER A 109 8.94 4.89 -2.68
C SER A 109 9.99 4.86 -3.79
N LYS A 110 11.26 5.12 -3.47
CA LYS A 110 12.37 5.10 -4.42
C LYS A 110 12.65 3.69 -4.94
N LEU A 111 12.70 2.73 -4.02
CA LEU A 111 12.95 1.33 -4.34
C LEU A 111 11.84 0.77 -5.23
N VAL A 112 10.57 1.00 -4.89
CA VAL A 112 9.43 0.57 -5.72
C VAL A 112 9.48 1.24 -7.10
N ARG A 113 9.71 2.56 -7.17
CA ARG A 113 9.76 3.26 -8.47
C ARG A 113 10.88 2.73 -9.37
N LYS A 114 11.99 2.23 -8.80
CA LYS A 114 13.04 1.55 -9.57
C LYS A 114 12.59 0.20 -10.14
N GLN A 115 11.66 -0.48 -9.48
CA GLN A 115 11.06 -1.72 -9.96
C GLN A 115 10.01 -1.51 -11.06
N LEU A 116 9.47 -0.30 -11.18
CA LEU A 116 8.51 0.00 -12.23
C LEU A 116 9.16 -0.10 -13.62
N PRO A 117 8.37 -0.44 -14.66
CA PRO A 117 8.78 -0.26 -16.03
C PRO A 117 9.17 1.20 -16.30
N GLU A 118 10.14 1.41 -17.19
CA GLU A 118 10.50 2.76 -17.59
C GLU A 118 9.35 3.37 -18.40
N ALA A 119 8.96 4.60 -18.07
CA ALA A 119 8.04 5.36 -18.91
C ALA A 119 8.74 5.67 -20.24
N ASN A 120 8.30 5.04 -21.33
CA ASN A 120 8.88 5.29 -22.64
C ASN A 120 8.42 6.69 -23.12
N LYS A 121 9.36 7.64 -23.17
CA LYS A 121 9.09 9.05 -23.53
C LYS A 121 8.55 9.25 -24.96
N LYS A 122 8.48 8.20 -25.79
CA LYS A 122 7.94 8.20 -27.16
C LYS A 122 6.58 7.52 -27.29
N ASN A 123 5.89 7.31 -26.19
CA ASN A 123 4.59 6.67 -26.18
C ASN A 123 3.52 7.61 -26.79
N LYS A 124 3.05 7.25 -27.98
CA LYS A 124 2.04 8.00 -28.71
C LYS A 124 0.68 7.98 -27.99
N THR A 125 0.34 6.93 -27.24
CA THR A 125 -0.86 6.90 -26.38
C THR A 125 -0.82 8.01 -25.33
N ILE A 126 0.28 8.18 -24.61
CA ILE A 126 0.40 9.24 -23.59
C ILE A 126 0.31 10.61 -24.25
N THR A 127 0.95 10.80 -25.41
CA THR A 127 0.88 12.08 -26.14
C THR A 127 -0.57 12.40 -26.54
N TYR A 128 -1.27 11.42 -27.12
CA TYR A 128 -2.68 11.54 -27.52
C TYR A 128 -3.62 11.75 -26.33
N MET A 129 -3.41 11.01 -25.24
CA MET A 129 -4.26 11.04 -24.05
C MET A 129 -3.84 12.07 -23.01
N SER A 130 -2.79 12.85 -23.24
CA SER A 130 -2.14 13.72 -22.25
C SER A 130 -3.11 14.63 -21.49
N GLU A 131 -4.02 15.32 -22.19
CA GLU A 131 -5.02 16.19 -21.55
C GLU A 131 -6.05 15.40 -20.73
N ARG A 132 -6.43 14.20 -21.17
CA ARG A 132 -7.34 13.33 -20.40
C ARG A 132 -6.65 12.73 -19.18
N ILE A 133 -5.41 12.26 -19.33
CA ILE A 133 -4.58 11.76 -18.21
C ILE A 133 -4.42 12.87 -17.17
N LYS A 134 -4.12 14.11 -17.56
CA LYS A 134 -4.05 15.26 -16.64
C LYS A 134 -5.38 15.51 -15.92
N SER A 135 -6.51 15.47 -16.64
CA SER A 135 -7.84 15.59 -16.02
C SER A 135 -8.07 14.47 -15.00
N PHE A 136 -7.73 13.21 -15.34
CA PHE A 136 -7.87 12.08 -14.42
C PHE A 136 -7.00 12.23 -13.17
N ILE A 137 -5.74 12.62 -13.34
CA ILE A 137 -4.83 12.89 -12.21
C ILE A 137 -5.45 13.94 -11.29
N THR A 138 -6.01 15.00 -11.87
CA THR A 138 -6.66 16.09 -11.12
C THR A 138 -7.93 15.63 -10.41
N ASP A 139 -8.80 14.87 -11.08
CA ASP A 139 -10.08 14.39 -10.53
C ASP A 139 -9.90 13.37 -9.39
N TRP A 140 -8.73 12.74 -9.33
CA TRP A 140 -8.39 11.76 -8.30
C TRP A 140 -7.59 12.36 -7.16
N ASP A 141 -7.03 13.54 -7.37
CA ASP A 141 -6.29 14.26 -6.36
C ASP A 141 -7.24 14.71 -5.24
N GLY A 142 -6.98 14.25 -4.02
CA GLY A 142 -7.84 14.51 -2.85
C GLY A 142 -8.97 13.50 -2.60
N LEU A 143 -9.14 12.47 -3.43
CA LEU A 143 -10.09 11.39 -3.13
C LEU A 143 -9.64 10.52 -1.95
N GLY A 144 -10.62 9.98 -1.22
CA GLY A 144 -10.38 8.99 -0.18
C GLY A 144 -9.77 7.72 -0.76
N PHE A 145 -8.88 7.07 -0.01
CA PHE A 145 -8.15 5.89 -0.47
C PHE A 145 -9.06 4.80 -1.09
N LEU A 146 -10.17 4.44 -0.41
CA LEU A 146 -11.03 3.35 -0.87
C LEU A 146 -11.63 3.66 -2.25
N GLU A 147 -11.90 4.93 -2.50
CA GLU A 147 -12.39 5.41 -3.78
C GLU A 147 -11.31 5.37 -4.85
N VAL A 148 -10.08 5.80 -4.52
CA VAL A 148 -8.91 5.66 -5.41
C VAL A 148 -8.61 4.20 -5.74
N TYR A 149 -8.59 3.30 -4.75
CA TYR A 149 -8.40 1.87 -4.95
C TYR A 149 -9.50 1.27 -5.83
N ASN A 150 -10.75 1.70 -5.61
CA ASN A 150 -11.86 1.24 -6.42
C ASN A 150 -11.77 1.73 -7.88
N ARG A 151 -11.33 2.97 -8.10
CA ARG A 151 -11.21 3.56 -9.43
C ARG A 151 -9.92 3.15 -10.16
N ALA A 152 -8.79 2.95 -9.47
CA ALA A 152 -7.52 2.47 -10.04
C ALA A 152 -7.66 1.10 -10.73
N THR A 153 -8.69 0.37 -10.32
CA THR A 153 -9.06 -0.96 -10.79
C THR A 153 -10.26 -0.95 -11.73
N ASP A 154 -10.93 0.19 -11.83
CA ASP A 154 -12.05 0.42 -12.71
C ASP A 154 -11.53 1.13 -13.96
N SER A 155 -11.14 0.34 -14.96
CA SER A 155 -11.40 0.61 -16.38
C SER A 155 -10.96 1.95 -17.02
N ILE A 156 -10.28 2.88 -16.33
CA ILE A 156 -9.73 4.10 -16.94
C ILE A 156 -8.93 3.76 -18.19
N VAL A 157 -8.30 2.60 -18.12
CA VAL A 157 -7.49 2.07 -19.20
C VAL A 157 -8.26 1.17 -20.14
N SER A 158 -9.36 0.51 -19.77
CA SER A 158 -10.25 -0.11 -20.77
C SER A 158 -11.17 0.89 -21.48
N ASN A 159 -10.73 2.14 -21.66
CA ASN A 159 -11.47 3.12 -22.44
C ASN A 159 -11.48 2.67 -23.90
N TYR A 160 -12.54 1.96 -24.26
CA TYR A 160 -12.87 1.49 -25.61
C TYR A 160 -12.77 2.59 -26.68
N ASN A 161 -12.76 3.87 -26.29
CA ASN A 161 -12.62 5.01 -27.21
C ASN A 161 -11.17 5.29 -27.67
N TYR A 162 -10.13 4.71 -27.06
CA TYR A 162 -8.76 4.80 -27.61
C TYR A 162 -8.48 3.68 -28.63
N ALA A 163 -9.16 2.54 -28.51
CA ALA A 163 -9.00 1.41 -29.43
C ALA A 163 -9.13 1.78 -30.94
N PRO A 164 -10.02 2.70 -31.36
CA PRO A 164 -10.09 3.15 -32.74
C PRO A 164 -8.85 3.90 -33.25
N HIS A 165 -8.10 4.58 -32.36
CA HIS A 165 -6.91 5.38 -32.70
C HIS A 165 -5.61 4.62 -32.49
N ALA A 166 -5.64 3.56 -31.67
CA ALA A 166 -4.47 2.77 -31.33
C ALA A 166 -3.77 2.18 -32.58
N ARG A 167 -4.51 1.84 -33.64
CA ARG A 167 -3.93 1.29 -34.88
C ARG A 167 -3.05 2.31 -35.62
N ASP A 168 -3.41 3.58 -35.58
CA ASP A 168 -2.63 4.65 -36.22
C ASP A 168 -1.33 4.94 -35.45
N ASP A 169 -1.39 4.74 -34.13
CA ASP A 169 -0.27 5.00 -33.23
C ASP A 169 0.70 3.79 -33.14
N TYR A 170 0.19 2.57 -33.03
CA TYR A 170 0.95 1.33 -32.75
C TYR A 170 1.07 0.40 -33.96
N GLY A 171 0.36 0.65 -35.05
CA GLY A 171 0.36 -0.22 -36.23
C GLY A 171 -0.55 -1.44 -36.06
N ILE A 172 -0.10 -2.62 -36.49
CA ILE A 172 -0.84 -3.87 -36.24
C ILE A 172 -0.68 -4.18 -34.76
N ILE A 173 -1.76 -3.95 -34.01
CA ILE A 173 -1.82 -4.29 -32.58
C ILE A 173 -2.04 -5.79 -32.48
N ASP A 174 -1.15 -6.47 -31.76
CA ASP A 174 -1.46 -7.81 -31.26
C ASP A 174 -2.58 -7.66 -30.23
N TRP A 175 -3.76 -8.20 -30.52
CA TRP A 175 -4.91 -8.10 -29.60
C TRP A 175 -4.68 -8.82 -28.27
N ASP A 176 -3.68 -9.71 -28.21
CA ASP A 176 -3.23 -10.33 -26.97
C ASP A 176 -2.30 -9.42 -26.16
N TYR A 177 -1.79 -8.34 -26.77
CA TYR A 177 -0.87 -7.37 -26.19
C TYR A 177 -1.52 -5.97 -26.15
N PHE A 178 -2.16 -5.67 -25.03
CA PHE A 178 -2.78 -4.37 -24.77
C PHE A 178 -1.72 -3.28 -24.45
N GLU A 179 -0.75 -3.09 -25.35
CA GLU A 179 0.35 -2.14 -25.25
C GLU A 179 -0.09 -0.73 -24.82
N PRO A 180 -1.09 -0.10 -25.47
CA PRO A 180 -1.59 1.23 -25.07
C PRO A 180 -2.07 1.32 -23.63
N TYR A 181 -2.62 0.21 -23.13
CA TYR A 181 -3.15 0.15 -21.79
C TYR A 181 -2.01 0.15 -20.78
N ASN A 182 -1.05 -0.74 -20.96
CA ASN A 182 0.14 -0.82 -20.11
C ASN A 182 0.90 0.51 -20.08
N ASP A 183 0.97 1.16 -21.22
CA ASP A 183 1.55 2.48 -21.43
C ASP A 183 0.91 3.58 -20.56
N ILE A 184 -0.42 3.64 -20.46
CA ILE A 184 -1.14 4.58 -19.58
C ILE A 184 -0.89 4.22 -18.10
N HIS A 185 -0.85 2.93 -17.76
CA HIS A 185 -0.59 2.50 -16.38
C HIS A 185 0.80 2.88 -15.90
N VAL A 186 1.81 2.62 -16.72
CA VAL A 186 3.19 3.01 -16.42
C VAL A 186 3.25 4.52 -16.20
N GLU A 187 2.62 5.31 -17.05
CA GLU A 187 2.57 6.77 -16.87
C GLU A 187 1.90 7.19 -15.56
N LEU A 188 0.74 6.62 -15.24
CA LEU A 188 0.01 6.95 -14.01
C LEU A 188 0.79 6.54 -12.74
N LEU A 189 1.54 5.43 -12.78
CA LEU A 189 2.40 5.02 -11.68
C LEU A 189 3.55 6.01 -11.44
N HIS A 190 4.00 6.72 -12.47
CA HIS A 190 5.05 7.74 -12.35
C HIS A 190 4.49 9.13 -12.02
N THR A 191 3.29 9.46 -12.48
CA THR A 191 2.74 10.84 -12.45
C THR A 191 1.60 11.08 -11.47
N SER A 192 0.95 10.04 -10.94
CA SER A 192 -0.16 10.16 -9.98
C SER A 192 0.16 9.49 -8.65
N ASP A 193 0.33 10.28 -7.59
CA ASP A 193 0.56 9.76 -6.24
C ASP A 193 -0.63 8.94 -5.73
N ALA A 194 -1.86 9.33 -6.06
CA ALA A 194 -3.07 8.58 -5.72
C ALA A 194 -3.06 7.20 -6.41
N TYR A 195 -2.80 7.16 -7.71
CA TYR A 195 -2.71 5.93 -8.47
C TYR A 195 -1.62 4.99 -7.93
N PHE A 196 -0.42 5.54 -7.68
CA PHE A 196 0.71 4.81 -7.14
C PHE A 196 0.41 4.20 -5.76
N LYS A 197 -0.24 4.94 -4.86
CA LYS A 197 -0.70 4.42 -3.55
C LYS A 197 -1.70 3.27 -3.72
N GLY A 198 -2.67 3.43 -4.63
CA GLY A 198 -3.66 2.39 -4.93
C GLY A 198 -3.01 1.10 -5.43
N TYR A 199 -2.03 1.22 -6.33
CA TYR A 199 -1.23 0.10 -6.82
C TYR A 199 -0.49 -0.63 -5.70
N LEU A 200 0.23 0.11 -4.84
CA LEU A 200 0.98 -0.46 -3.73
C LEU A 200 0.10 -1.23 -2.73
N ILE A 201 -1.09 -0.73 -2.46
CA ILE A 201 -2.04 -1.39 -1.55
C ILE A 201 -2.61 -2.66 -2.18
N ASN A 202 -2.88 -2.67 -3.49
CA ASN A 202 -3.26 -3.87 -4.21
C ASN A 202 -2.17 -4.93 -4.16
N GLU A 203 -0.91 -4.54 -4.34
CA GLU A 203 0.22 -5.46 -4.22
C GLU A 203 0.43 -5.96 -2.79
N GLN A 204 0.18 -5.12 -1.78
CA GLN A 204 0.16 -5.55 -0.37
C GLN A 204 -1.00 -6.52 -0.07
N LEU A 205 -2.14 -6.40 -0.74
CA LEU A 205 -3.24 -7.37 -0.63
C LEU A 205 -2.89 -8.69 -1.31
N ARG A 206 -2.25 -8.65 -2.48
CA ARG A 206 -1.79 -9.82 -3.22
C ARG A 206 -0.82 -10.63 -2.36
N ALA A 207 0.14 -9.91 -1.79
CA ALA A 207 1.08 -10.36 -0.81
C ALA A 207 0.44 -11.15 0.34
N MET A 208 -0.65 -10.60 0.89
CA MET A 208 -1.40 -11.21 2.00
C MET A 208 -2.29 -12.38 1.57
N GLY A 209 -2.27 -12.80 0.29
CA GLY A 209 -3.17 -13.83 -0.23
C GLY A 209 -4.65 -13.40 -0.22
N ALA A 210 -4.92 -12.10 -0.12
CA ALA A 210 -6.28 -11.57 -0.19
C ALA A 210 -6.73 -11.43 -1.66
N ASP A 211 -8.04 -11.41 -1.86
CA ASP A 211 -8.61 -11.10 -3.17
C ASP A 211 -8.13 -9.71 -3.61
N VAL A 212 -7.43 -9.68 -4.73
CA VAL A 212 -6.96 -8.44 -5.35
C VAL A 212 -7.80 -8.09 -6.54
N LYS A 213 -7.81 -6.80 -6.84
CA LYS A 213 -8.36 -6.34 -8.09
C LYS A 213 -7.31 -6.47 -9.19
N ASN A 214 -7.79 -6.72 -10.41
CA ASN A 214 -6.94 -6.77 -11.58
C ASN A 214 -6.54 -5.33 -11.95
N PHE A 215 -5.40 -4.87 -11.45
CA PHE A 215 -4.62 -3.87 -12.16
C PHE A 215 -4.20 -4.51 -13.48
N PRO A 216 -4.27 -3.83 -14.63
CA PRO A 216 -3.99 -4.48 -15.90
C PRO A 216 -2.58 -5.02 -15.96
N LYS A 217 -2.50 -6.06 -16.78
CA LYS A 217 -1.39 -6.98 -16.86
C LYS A 217 -0.24 -6.32 -17.59
N GLU A 218 0.73 -5.84 -16.82
CA GLU A 218 2.16 -6.18 -16.97
C GLU A 218 3.00 -5.50 -15.88
N VAL A 219 2.89 -5.99 -14.66
CA VAL A 219 4.07 -6.48 -13.91
C VAL A 219 3.54 -7.57 -12.97
N PRO A 220 3.73 -8.87 -13.25
CA PRO A 220 3.50 -9.88 -12.24
C PRO A 220 4.56 -9.73 -11.14
N MET A 221 4.32 -8.88 -10.14
CA MET A 221 4.99 -9.02 -8.85
C MET A 221 4.22 -10.07 -8.06
N LYS A 222 4.70 -11.32 -8.08
CA LYS A 222 4.18 -12.35 -7.17
C LYS A 222 4.84 -12.17 -5.82
N PHE A 223 4.20 -11.38 -4.96
CA PHE A 223 4.52 -11.36 -3.55
C PHE A 223 3.95 -12.62 -2.89
N ASN A 224 4.81 -13.46 -2.32
CA ASN A 224 4.39 -14.63 -1.53
C ASN A 224 4.74 -14.38 -0.07
N PHE A 225 3.74 -14.08 0.75
CA PHE A 225 3.92 -14.04 2.20
C PHE A 225 3.43 -15.35 2.78
N SER A 226 4.36 -16.21 3.17
CA SER A 226 4.05 -17.33 4.04
C SER A 226 3.46 -16.80 5.35
N GLY A 227 2.33 -17.35 5.79
CA GLY A 227 1.75 -17.06 7.10
C GLY A 227 0.31 -16.54 7.13
N PHE A 228 -0.33 -16.31 5.99
CA PHE A 228 -1.76 -15.95 5.95
C PHE A 228 -2.71 -17.16 6.05
N ASP A 229 -2.17 -18.37 5.85
CA ASP A 229 -2.92 -19.64 5.85
C ASP A 229 -3.11 -20.25 7.24
N ASN A 230 -2.51 -19.66 8.29
CA ASN A 230 -2.74 -20.14 9.64
C ASN A 230 -4.09 -19.64 10.12
N GLU A 231 -5.01 -20.60 10.25
CA GLU A 231 -6.32 -20.48 10.87
C GLU A 231 -6.23 -19.58 12.11
N ILE A 232 -7.14 -18.62 12.21
CA ILE A 232 -7.40 -17.97 13.50
C ILE A 232 -8.07 -19.05 14.35
N PRO A 233 -7.44 -19.57 15.42
CA PRO A 233 -8.20 -20.34 16.39
C PRO A 233 -9.15 -19.34 17.04
N MET A 234 -10.41 -19.37 16.64
CA MET A 234 -11.45 -18.69 17.40
C MET A 234 -11.59 -19.48 18.69
N SER A 235 -11.13 -18.91 19.81
CA SER A 235 -11.47 -19.43 21.12
C SER A 235 -12.98 -19.33 21.27
N SER A 236 -13.64 -20.47 21.20
CA SER A 236 -15.04 -20.64 21.52
C SER A 236 -15.22 -20.61 23.04
N ASP A 237 -14.92 -19.49 23.70
CA ASP A 237 -15.12 -19.40 25.15
C ASP A 237 -15.69 -18.04 25.57
N HIS A 238 -16.96 -18.12 25.96
CA HIS A 238 -17.58 -17.48 27.11
C HIS A 238 -18.17 -16.05 27.00
N TYR A 239 -19.52 -16.08 26.96
CA TYR A 239 -20.55 -15.10 27.35
C TYR A 239 -20.86 -13.92 26.41
#